data_AF-A0A9X8CIL0-F1
#
_entry.id   AF-A0A9X8CIL0-F1
#
_cell.length_a   1.000
_cell.length_b   1.000
_cell.length_c   1.000
_cell.angle_alpha   90.00
_cell.angle_beta   90.00
_cell.angle_gamma   90.00
#
_symmetry.space_group_name_H-M   'P 1'
#
loop_
_entity.id
_entity.type
_entity.pdbx_description
1 polymer ?
#
loop_
_entity_poly.entity_id
_entity_poly.type
_entity_poly.pdbx_seq_one_letter_code
_entity_poly.pdbx_strand_id
1 'polypeptide(L)'
;MYFFTEKDLRMMYKKKAFNQFVLEKHQKLTPEAKQFLSDRKIDVTNKKEKDIANNEPDTEKQATNTEWIGYKEVLSSEILEAYFLGEKIKHKITHRILLLETSINHMLSQEENSKETSDDRFPVCQNVSSYVVNLEGPLLVKLQKVYGLLCLMARTFPEFSHGFREVISELVDIVDTIVGGIDDKRNDITL
;
A
#
# COMPACT_ATOMS: atom_id res chain seq x y z
N MET A 1 18.63 -17.47 6.27
CA MET A 1 18.99 -17.99 4.94
C MET A 1 17.69 -18.21 4.19
N TYR A 2 17.50 -17.56 3.05
CA TYR A 2 16.22 -17.53 2.34
C TYR A 2 16.26 -18.45 1.11
N PHE A 3 15.18 -19.18 0.85
CA PHE A 3 15.07 -20.07 -0.30
C PHE A 3 14.01 -19.55 -1.26
N PHE A 4 14.41 -19.24 -2.48
CA PHE A 4 13.47 -18.97 -3.57
C PHE A 4 12.89 -20.28 -4.07
N THR A 5 11.56 -20.35 -4.08
CA THR A 5 10.78 -21.45 -4.64
C THR A 5 10.37 -21.14 -6.08
N GLU A 6 9.93 -22.15 -6.83
CA GLU A 6 9.33 -21.93 -8.16
C GLU A 6 8.14 -20.97 -8.08
N LYS A 7 7.31 -21.10 -7.04
CA LYS A 7 6.12 -20.26 -6.86
C LYS A 7 6.49 -18.78 -6.76
N ASP A 8 7.57 -18.47 -6.04
CA ASP A 8 8.08 -17.10 -5.90
C ASP A 8 8.53 -16.55 -7.25
N LEU A 9 9.31 -17.32 -8.00
CA LEU A 9 9.81 -16.92 -9.31
C LEU A 9 8.69 -16.78 -10.34
N ARG A 10 7.70 -17.67 -10.34
CA ARG A 10 6.54 -17.60 -11.23
C ARG A 10 5.69 -16.37 -10.93
N MET A 11 5.51 -16.03 -9.65
CA MET A 11 4.81 -14.83 -9.23
C MET A 11 5.56 -13.57 -9.66
N MET A 12 6.89 -13.52 -9.48
CA MET A 12 7.72 -12.41 -9.95
C MET A 12 7.66 -12.27 -11.47
N TYR A 13 7.78 -13.37 -12.20
CA TYR A 13 7.78 -13.38 -13.67
C TYR A 13 6.42 -12.98 -14.26
N LYS A 14 5.32 -13.32 -13.57
CA LYS A 14 3.96 -12.88 -13.94
C LYS A 14 3.77 -11.37 -13.77
N LYS A 15 4.38 -10.78 -12.72
CA LYS A 15 4.33 -9.33 -12.47
C LYS A 15 5.14 -8.57 -13.52
N LYS A 16 6.34 -9.05 -13.84
CA LYS A 16 7.21 -8.48 -14.86
C LYS A 16 8.13 -9.58 -15.39
N ALA A 17 8.13 -9.81 -16.70
CA ALA A 17 9.06 -10.75 -17.31
C ALA A 17 10.51 -10.23 -17.15
N PHE A 18 11.43 -11.13 -16.82
CA PHE A 18 12.86 -10.84 -16.68
C PHE A 18 13.69 -11.92 -17.35
N ASN A 19 14.87 -11.53 -17.83
CA ASN A 19 15.86 -12.42 -18.48
C ASN A 19 17.08 -12.69 -17.59
N GLN A 20 17.22 -11.99 -16.47
CA GLN A 20 18.31 -12.17 -15.51
C GLN A 20 17.75 -12.25 -14.09
N PHE A 21 18.28 -13.17 -13.30
CA PHE A 21 17.99 -13.33 -11.87
C PHE A 21 19.28 -13.22 -11.06
N VAL A 22 19.32 -12.29 -10.10
CA VAL A 22 20.51 -12.05 -9.28
C VAL A 22 20.32 -12.71 -7.92
N LEU A 23 21.23 -13.61 -7.55
CA LEU A 23 21.26 -14.26 -6.24
C LEU A 23 22.17 -13.49 -5.27
N GLU A 24 21.62 -13.13 -4.11
CA GLU A 24 22.41 -12.57 -3.01
C GLU A 24 23.07 -13.65 -2.13
N LYS A 25 24.12 -13.27 -1.39
CA LYS A 25 24.96 -14.21 -0.59
C LYS A 25 24.18 -15.06 0.43
N HIS A 26 23.01 -14.61 0.88
CA HIS A 26 22.17 -15.29 1.88
C HIS A 26 20.93 -15.98 1.29
N GLN A 27 20.81 -15.98 -0.05
CA GLN A 27 19.70 -16.56 -0.79
C GLN A 27 20.15 -17.83 -1.52
N LYS A 28 19.28 -18.83 -1.58
CA LYS A 28 19.47 -20.03 -2.40
C LYS A 28 18.21 -20.33 -3.21
N LEU A 29 18.39 -21.05 -4.29
CA LEU A 29 17.29 -21.60 -5.08
C LEU A 29 16.95 -23.00 -4.57
N THR A 30 15.67 -23.35 -4.51
CA THR A 30 15.26 -24.75 -4.48
C THR A 30 15.56 -25.42 -5.84
N PRO A 31 15.64 -26.76 -5.91
CA PRO A 31 15.80 -27.46 -7.18
C PRO A 31 14.73 -27.09 -8.22
N GLU A 32 13.47 -26.96 -7.79
CA GLU A 32 12.35 -26.55 -8.63
C GLU A 32 12.52 -25.11 -9.16
N ALA A 33 12.99 -24.19 -8.32
CA ALA A 33 13.27 -22.82 -8.73
C ALA A 33 14.39 -22.74 -9.78
N LYS A 34 15.42 -23.58 -9.64
CA LYS A 34 16.51 -23.68 -10.62
C LYS A 34 16.01 -24.21 -11.96
N GLN A 35 15.10 -25.19 -11.94
CA GLN A 35 14.48 -25.74 -13.15
C GLN A 35 13.67 -24.67 -13.88
N PHE A 36 12.84 -23.92 -13.16
CA PHE A 36 12.04 -22.82 -13.71
C PHE A 36 12.88 -21.76 -14.45
N LEU A 37 14.01 -21.35 -13.86
CA LEU A 37 14.91 -20.37 -14.49
C LEU A 37 15.55 -20.93 -15.76
N SER A 38 15.90 -22.21 -15.75
CA SER A 38 16.50 -22.91 -16.89
C SER A 38 15.52 -23.05 -18.04
N ASP A 39 14.27 -23.45 -17.75
CA ASP A 39 13.20 -23.61 -18.74
C ASP A 39 12.87 -22.27 -19.44
N ARG A 40 13.01 -21.15 -18.72
CA ARG A 40 12.76 -19.80 -19.22
C ARG A 40 13.99 -19.12 -19.82
N LYS A 41 15.14 -19.79 -19.85
CA LYS A 41 16.44 -19.24 -20.29
C LYS A 41 16.79 -17.93 -19.55
N ILE A 42 16.57 -17.92 -18.24
CA ILE A 42 16.88 -16.77 -17.37
C ILE A 42 18.27 -16.98 -16.78
N ASP A 43 19.17 -16.03 -17.05
CA ASP A 43 20.54 -16.11 -16.58
C ASP A 43 20.64 -15.84 -15.08
N VAL A 44 21.31 -16.74 -14.36
CA VAL A 44 21.50 -16.63 -12.92
C VAL A 44 22.89 -16.09 -12.63
N THR A 45 22.96 -14.90 -12.03
CA THR A 45 24.24 -14.26 -11.68
C THR A 45 24.36 -14.10 -10.18
N ASN A 46 25.54 -14.43 -9.64
CA ASN A 46 25.86 -14.15 -8.25
C ASN A 46 26.39 -12.73 -8.14
N LYS A 47 26.02 -12.01 -7.08
CA LYS A 47 26.44 -10.61 -6.78
C LYS A 47 27.96 -10.43 -6.54
N LYS A 48 28.82 -11.35 -7.00
CA LYS A 48 30.29 -11.28 -6.89
C LYS A 48 31.01 -11.09 -8.25
N GLU A 49 30.31 -11.08 -9.38
CA GLU A 49 30.94 -11.02 -10.72
C GLU A 49 30.40 -9.91 -11.62
N LYS A 50 30.19 -8.72 -11.06
CA LYS A 50 30.06 -7.49 -11.85
C LYS A 50 30.95 -6.41 -11.27
N ASP A 51 32.24 -6.62 -11.38
CA ASP A 51 33.21 -5.54 -11.41
C ASP A 51 34.07 -5.75 -12.66
N ILE A 52 34.19 -4.69 -13.45
CA ILE A 52 35.02 -4.48 -14.64
C ILE A 52 34.30 -4.63 -15.99
N ALA A 53 34.18 -3.46 -16.66
CA ALA A 53 33.90 -3.18 -18.07
C ALA A 53 32.43 -2.93 -18.48
N ASN A 54 31.93 -1.71 -18.24
CA ASN A 54 31.96 -0.62 -19.24
C ASN A 54 31.17 0.60 -18.77
N ASN A 55 31.74 1.76 -19.08
CA ASN A 55 31.26 3.12 -18.82
C ASN A 55 29.76 3.35 -19.08
N GLU A 56 29.07 3.81 -18.05
CA GLU A 56 28.15 4.98 -18.01
C GLU A 56 27.82 5.23 -16.52
N PRO A 57 27.50 6.46 -16.08
CA PRO A 57 27.60 6.86 -14.68
C PRO A 57 26.72 5.97 -13.80
N ASP A 58 27.41 5.12 -13.06
CA ASP A 58 26.85 4.05 -12.26
C ASP A 58 26.22 4.62 -10.98
N THR A 59 24.90 4.44 -10.92
CA THR A 59 24.25 3.71 -9.82
C THR A 59 24.54 4.18 -8.38
N GLU A 60 24.11 5.41 -8.06
CA GLU A 60 23.61 5.73 -6.70
C GLU A 60 22.08 5.56 -6.54
N LYS A 61 21.35 5.13 -7.59
CA LYS A 61 19.87 5.10 -7.60
C LYS A 61 19.23 3.70 -7.65
N GLN A 62 19.79 2.70 -6.97
CA GLN A 62 19.10 1.42 -6.76
C GLN A 62 18.95 1.03 -5.28
N ALA A 63 19.06 2.03 -4.39
CA ALA A 63 18.74 1.93 -2.97
C ALA A 63 17.57 2.86 -2.57
N THR A 64 16.68 3.15 -3.50
CA THR A 64 15.46 3.96 -3.31
C THR A 64 14.28 3.08 -3.75
N ASN A 65 13.17 2.83 -3.06
CA ASN A 65 12.56 3.44 -1.88
C ASN A 65 11.37 2.51 -1.50
N THR A 66 11.54 1.59 -0.55
CA THR A 66 10.48 0.65 -0.11
C THR A 66 10.19 0.75 1.38
N GLU A 67 10.55 1.87 2.01
CA GLU A 67 10.26 2.12 3.42
C GLU A 67 8.75 2.21 3.70
N TRP A 68 7.97 2.69 2.72
CA TRP A 68 6.51 2.74 2.81
C TRP A 68 5.84 1.36 2.81
N ILE A 69 6.53 0.26 2.43
CA ILE A 69 5.93 -1.09 2.45
C ILE A 69 5.48 -1.46 3.86
N GLY A 70 6.31 -1.19 4.87
CA GLY A 70 5.95 -1.51 6.27
C GLY A 70 4.73 -0.70 6.73
N TYR A 71 4.69 0.59 6.39
CA TYR A 71 3.54 1.44 6.69
C TYR A 71 2.27 0.97 5.98
N LYS A 72 2.40 0.59 4.71
CA LYS A 72 1.30 0.06 3.91
C LYS A 72 0.71 -1.20 4.54
N GLU A 73 1.53 -2.18 4.92
CA GLU A 73 1.01 -3.42 5.52
C GLU A 73 0.26 -3.16 6.84
N VAL A 74 0.78 -2.26 7.69
CA VAL A 74 0.08 -1.85 8.91
C VAL A 74 -1.23 -1.16 8.57
N LEU A 75 -1.22 -0.18 7.66
CA LEU A 75 -2.40 0.54 7.23
C LEU A 75 -3.47 -0.40 6.66
N SER A 76 -3.09 -1.29 5.75
CA SER A 76 -3.97 -2.29 5.15
C SER A 76 -4.59 -3.20 6.22
N SER A 77 -3.81 -3.63 7.21
CA SER A 77 -4.35 -4.45 8.30
C SER A 77 -5.42 -3.72 9.12
N GLU A 78 -5.24 -2.43 9.39
CA GLU A 78 -6.22 -1.63 10.14
C GLU A 78 -7.47 -1.33 9.30
N ILE A 79 -7.33 -1.12 7.99
CA ILE A 79 -8.46 -0.94 7.06
C ILE A 79 -9.29 -2.21 6.97
N LEU A 80 -8.67 -3.38 6.84
CA LEU A 80 -9.37 -4.66 6.80
C LEU A 80 -10.09 -4.95 8.12
N GLU A 81 -9.49 -4.62 9.26
CA GLU A 81 -10.17 -4.75 10.55
C GLU A 81 -11.37 -3.79 10.67
N ALA A 82 -11.24 -2.54 10.19
CA ALA A 82 -12.35 -1.61 10.10
C ALA A 82 -13.48 -2.17 9.20
N TYR A 83 -13.14 -2.78 8.07
CA TYR A 83 -14.11 -3.46 7.21
C TYR A 83 -14.88 -4.55 7.98
N PHE A 84 -14.17 -5.44 8.68
CA PHE A 84 -14.80 -6.52 9.45
C PHE A 84 -15.72 -6.00 10.58
N LEU A 85 -15.34 -4.90 11.24
CA LEU A 85 -16.18 -4.28 12.26
C LEU A 85 -17.42 -3.62 11.65
N GLY A 86 -17.28 -2.97 10.51
CA GLY A 86 -18.39 -2.31 9.81
C GLY A 86 -19.38 -3.28 9.16
N GLU A 87 -18.97 -4.53 8.89
CA GLU A 87 -19.82 -5.52 8.20
C GLU A 87 -21.11 -5.79 8.98
N LYS A 88 -21.03 -5.69 10.31
CA LYS A 88 -22.14 -5.86 11.24
C LYS A 88 -23.03 -4.63 11.38
N ILE A 89 -22.66 -3.52 10.75
CA ILE A 89 -23.25 -2.19 10.97
C ILE A 89 -23.96 -1.71 9.69
N LYS A 90 -23.19 -1.42 8.62
CA LYS A 90 -23.71 -0.79 7.40
C LYS A 90 -22.91 -1.20 6.16
N HIS A 91 -23.52 -1.97 5.24
CA HIS A 91 -22.88 -2.47 4.02
C HIS A 91 -22.33 -1.37 3.08
N LYS A 92 -23.00 -0.22 2.97
CA LYS A 92 -22.52 0.89 2.13
C LYS A 92 -21.21 1.49 2.69
N ILE A 93 -21.11 1.61 4.01
CA ILE A 93 -19.94 2.16 4.69
C ILE A 93 -18.75 1.20 4.55
N THR A 94 -18.98 -0.11 4.70
CA THR A 94 -17.89 -1.09 4.53
C THR A 94 -17.36 -1.13 3.11
N HIS A 95 -18.22 -0.99 2.11
CA HIS A 95 -17.75 -0.91 0.73
C HIS A 95 -16.82 0.30 0.53
N ARG A 96 -17.18 1.47 1.06
CA ARG A 96 -16.34 2.68 1.00
C ARG A 96 -15.01 2.50 1.74
N ILE A 97 -15.01 1.83 2.90
CA ILE A 97 -13.78 1.48 3.62
C ILE A 97 -12.87 0.58 2.76
N LEU A 98 -13.44 -0.40 2.06
CA LEU A 98 -12.67 -1.26 1.16
C LEU A 98 -12.14 -0.49 -0.06
N LEU A 99 -12.88 0.50 -0.56
CA LEU A 99 -12.40 1.36 -1.64
C LEU A 99 -11.18 2.19 -1.22
N LEU A 100 -11.06 2.60 0.05
CA LEU A 100 -9.83 3.26 0.54
C LEU A 100 -8.59 2.40 0.31
N GLU A 101 -8.67 1.09 0.60
CA GLU A 101 -7.58 0.13 0.36
C GLU A 101 -7.15 0.17 -1.12
N THR A 102 -8.12 0.16 -2.04
CA THR A 102 -7.81 0.20 -3.48
C THR A 102 -7.18 1.52 -3.90
N SER A 103 -7.67 2.65 -3.38
CA SER A 103 -7.14 3.99 -3.67
C SER A 103 -5.70 4.15 -3.17
N ILE A 104 -5.41 3.67 -1.95
CA ILE A 104 -4.06 3.70 -1.38
C ILE A 104 -3.10 2.85 -2.22
N ASN A 105 -3.52 1.64 -2.60
CA ASN A 105 -2.72 0.74 -3.42
C ASN A 105 -2.40 1.34 -4.79
N HIS A 106 -3.40 1.97 -5.42
CA HIS A 106 -3.24 2.64 -6.70
C HIS A 106 -2.27 3.84 -6.58
N MET A 107 -2.48 4.70 -5.59
CA MET A 107 -1.63 5.87 -5.31
C MET A 107 -0.17 5.47 -5.10
N LEU A 108 0.10 4.47 -4.25
CA LEU A 108 1.47 4.02 -3.96
C LEU A 108 2.14 3.26 -5.13
N SER A 109 1.35 2.84 -6.13
CA SER A 109 1.85 2.15 -7.32
C SER A 109 2.10 3.09 -8.50
N GLN A 110 1.58 4.31 -8.45
CA GLN A 110 1.80 5.34 -9.47
C GLN A 110 3.17 6.00 -9.20
N GLU A 111 4.07 5.97 -10.17
CA GLU A 111 5.28 6.81 -10.15
C GLU A 111 4.86 8.26 -10.43
N GLU A 112 4.47 9.01 -9.39
CA GLU A 112 4.06 10.40 -9.59
C GLU A 112 5.26 11.31 -9.88
N ASN A 113 5.26 11.83 -11.10
CA ASN A 113 6.06 12.96 -11.57
C ASN A 113 5.29 14.25 -11.27
N SER A 114 5.28 14.73 -10.03
CA SER A 114 4.86 16.10 -9.80
C SER A 114 5.60 16.75 -8.64
N LYS A 115 6.21 17.90 -8.95
CA LYS A 115 6.62 18.89 -7.97
C LYS A 115 5.41 19.78 -7.73
N GLU A 116 4.61 19.54 -6.71
CA GLU A 116 3.72 20.59 -6.22
C GLU A 116 3.71 20.69 -4.70
N THR A 117 3.79 21.95 -4.27
CA THR A 117 3.79 22.45 -2.91
C THR A 117 2.57 23.33 -2.69
N SER A 118 2.08 23.38 -1.45
CA SER A 118 1.76 24.63 -0.69
C SER A 118 0.41 24.73 0.01
N ASP A 119 -0.36 23.65 0.18
CA ASP A 119 -1.44 23.65 1.17
C ASP A 119 -1.33 22.46 2.13
N ASP A 120 -0.57 22.57 3.22
CA ASP A 120 -0.38 21.49 4.20
C ASP A 120 -1.63 21.15 5.05
N ARG A 121 -2.81 21.70 4.69
CA ARG A 121 -4.05 21.49 5.44
C ARG A 121 -4.73 20.20 5.01
N PHE A 122 -4.42 19.13 5.73
CA PHE A 122 -5.19 17.89 5.68
C PHE A 122 -6.57 18.09 6.33
N PRO A 123 -7.62 17.43 5.80
CA PRO A 123 -8.92 17.36 6.45
C PRO A 123 -8.80 16.88 7.89
N VAL A 124 -9.53 17.50 8.82
CA VAL A 124 -9.47 17.14 10.25
C VAL A 124 -10.54 16.12 10.56
N CYS A 125 -10.13 14.95 11.04
CA CYS A 125 -11.06 13.94 11.55
C CYS A 125 -11.66 14.41 12.88
N GLN A 126 -12.98 14.32 13.00
CA GLN A 126 -13.70 14.67 14.22
C GLN A 126 -13.31 13.77 15.40
N ASN A 127 -13.51 14.28 16.63
CA ASN A 127 -13.22 13.51 17.83
C ASN A 127 -14.29 12.42 18.03
N VAL A 128 -13.87 11.16 17.93
CA VAL A 128 -14.76 10.00 18.07
C VAL A 128 -14.93 9.50 19.52
N SER A 129 -14.28 10.14 20.51
CA SER A 129 -14.27 9.64 21.90
C SER A 129 -15.66 9.53 22.53
N SER A 130 -16.58 10.41 22.15
CA SER A 130 -17.98 10.39 22.61
C SER A 130 -18.80 9.22 22.06
N TYR A 131 -18.31 8.53 21.03
CA TYR A 131 -19.02 7.46 20.34
C TYR A 131 -18.49 6.07 20.69
N VAL A 132 -17.47 5.97 21.55
CA VAL A 132 -16.80 4.69 21.91
C VAL A 132 -17.76 3.68 22.51
N VAL A 133 -18.81 4.14 23.20
CA VAL A 133 -19.83 3.28 23.82
C VAL A 133 -20.95 2.86 22.85
N ASN A 134 -21.01 3.44 21.66
CA ASN A 134 -22.02 3.12 20.65
C ASN A 134 -21.67 1.81 19.93
N LEU A 135 -22.64 1.26 19.19
CA LEU A 135 -22.44 0.07 18.37
C LEU A 135 -21.29 0.27 17.35
N GLU A 136 -21.17 1.48 16.83
CA GLU A 136 -20.14 1.89 15.87
C GLU A 136 -18.81 2.29 16.51
N GLY A 137 -18.74 2.37 17.84
CA GLY A 137 -17.55 2.80 18.58
C GLY A 137 -16.27 2.07 18.19
N PRO A 138 -16.25 0.71 18.18
CA PRO A 138 -15.07 -0.04 17.75
C PRO A 138 -14.61 0.29 16.33
N LEU A 139 -15.55 0.47 15.40
CA LEU A 139 -15.26 0.86 14.02
C LEU A 139 -14.64 2.26 13.96
N LEU A 140 -15.23 3.23 14.66
CA LEU A 140 -14.76 4.61 14.70
C LEU A 140 -13.35 4.73 15.28
N VAL A 141 -13.03 3.95 16.32
CA VAL A 141 -11.67 3.89 16.88
C VAL A 141 -10.67 3.36 15.85
N LYS A 142 -11.05 2.35 15.06
CA LYS A 142 -10.20 1.84 13.99
C LYS A 142 -9.99 2.87 12.88
N LEU A 143 -11.04 3.54 12.43
CA LEU A 143 -10.95 4.60 11.43
C LEU A 143 -10.12 5.80 11.91
N GLN A 144 -10.18 6.15 13.20
CA GLN A 144 -9.31 7.16 13.78
C GLN A 144 -7.82 6.75 13.73
N LYS A 145 -7.52 5.47 13.96
CA LYS A 145 -6.16 4.94 13.82
C LYS A 145 -5.68 4.96 12.37
N VAL A 146 -6.52 4.55 11.42
CA VAL A 146 -6.26 4.66 9.98
C VAL A 146 -5.94 6.10 9.60
N TYR A 147 -6.74 7.08 10.06
CA TYR A 147 -6.50 8.50 9.85
C TYR A 147 -5.12 8.93 10.37
N GLY A 148 -4.78 8.55 11.60
CA GLY A 148 -3.48 8.86 12.19
C GLY A 148 -2.31 8.28 11.38
N LEU A 149 -2.43 7.04 10.92
CA LEU A 149 -1.42 6.40 10.06
C LEU A 149 -1.28 7.10 8.71
N LEU A 150 -2.38 7.48 8.06
CA LEU A 150 -2.35 8.22 6.81
C LEU A 150 -1.67 9.59 6.99
N CYS A 151 -1.97 10.33 8.06
CA CYS A 151 -1.29 11.59 8.36
C CYS A 151 0.21 11.40 8.62
N LEU A 152 0.61 10.32 9.29
CA LEU A 152 2.02 9.98 9.48
C LEU A 152 2.70 9.68 8.14
N MET A 153 2.10 8.82 7.32
CA MET A 153 2.62 8.48 6.00
C MET A 153 2.73 9.69 5.10
N ALA A 154 1.74 10.59 5.08
CA ALA A 154 1.76 11.80 4.28
C ALA A 154 2.90 12.76 4.65
N ARG A 155 3.30 12.77 5.93
CA ARG A 155 4.47 13.54 6.41
C ARG A 155 5.79 12.85 6.10
N THR A 156 5.83 11.52 6.20
CA THR A 156 7.02 10.72 5.93
C THR A 156 7.33 10.61 4.44
N PHE A 157 6.30 10.59 3.60
CA PHE A 157 6.40 10.44 2.14
C PHE A 157 5.67 11.59 1.43
N PRO A 158 6.22 12.82 1.45
CA PRO A 158 5.60 14.00 0.85
C PRO A 158 5.32 13.85 -0.66
N GLU A 159 6.06 12.98 -1.34
CA GLU A 159 5.86 12.65 -2.76
C GLU A 159 4.46 12.11 -3.08
N PHE A 160 3.74 11.58 -2.09
CA PHE A 160 2.35 11.08 -2.25
C PHE A 160 1.32 11.99 -1.56
N SER A 161 1.70 13.19 -1.14
CA SER A 161 0.86 14.06 -0.29
C SER A 161 -0.50 14.39 -0.90
N HIS A 162 -0.58 14.55 -2.23
CA HIS A 162 -1.85 14.76 -2.92
C HIS A 162 -2.78 13.55 -2.78
N GLY A 163 -2.32 12.36 -3.15
CA GLY A 163 -3.12 11.15 -3.01
C GLY A 163 -3.51 10.85 -1.56
N PHE A 164 -2.62 11.10 -0.60
CA PHE A 164 -2.97 10.98 0.82
C PHE A 164 -4.09 11.93 1.22
N ARG A 165 -4.13 13.15 0.69
CA ARG A 165 -5.20 14.11 0.97
C ARG A 165 -6.54 13.61 0.46
N GLU A 166 -6.59 13.05 -0.74
CA GLU A 166 -7.82 12.48 -1.30
C GLU A 166 -8.34 11.33 -0.43
N VAL A 167 -7.45 10.40 -0.07
CA VAL A 167 -7.79 9.26 0.79
C VAL A 167 -8.24 9.72 2.18
N ILE A 168 -7.55 10.70 2.78
CA ILE A 168 -7.91 11.26 4.08
C ILE A 168 -9.27 11.97 3.99
N SER A 169 -9.56 12.69 2.90
CA SER A 169 -10.84 13.36 2.72
C SER A 169 -11.99 12.36 2.66
N GLU A 170 -11.84 11.27 1.92
CA GLU A 170 -12.87 10.22 1.86
C GLU A 170 -13.03 9.51 3.21
N LEU A 171 -11.92 9.27 3.93
CA LEU A 171 -11.98 8.69 5.27
C LEU A 171 -12.74 9.60 6.26
N VAL A 172 -12.48 10.90 6.25
CA VAL A 172 -13.20 11.87 7.10
C VAL A 172 -14.69 11.86 6.78
N ASP A 173 -15.06 11.84 5.49
CA ASP A 173 -16.47 11.75 5.09
C ASP A 173 -17.14 10.43 5.52
N ILE A 174 -16.41 9.31 5.50
CA ILE A 174 -16.89 8.03 6.05
C ILE A 174 -17.17 8.18 7.54
N VAL A 175 -16.23 8.74 8.31
CA VAL A 175 -16.39 8.96 9.76
C VAL A 175 -17.59 9.86 10.04
N ASP A 176 -17.74 10.94 9.28
CA ASP A 176 -18.87 11.88 9.39
C ASP A 176 -20.21 11.23 9.07
N THR A 177 -20.25 10.33 8.07
CA THR A 177 -21.44 9.54 7.73
C THR A 177 -21.83 8.61 8.88
N ILE A 178 -20.86 7.94 9.52
CA ILE A 178 -21.12 7.06 10.67
C ILE A 178 -21.66 7.87 11.86
N VAL A 179 -20.97 8.94 12.22
CA VAL A 179 -21.30 9.77 13.38
C VAL A 179 -22.61 10.55 13.19
N GLY A 180 -22.82 11.12 12.01
CA GLY A 180 -24.02 11.90 11.69
C GLY A 180 -25.28 11.05 11.59
N GLY A 181 -25.17 9.72 11.58
CA GLY A 181 -26.30 8.81 11.39
C GLY A 181 -26.99 8.98 10.03
N ILE A 182 -26.37 9.72 9.11
CA ILE A 182 -26.95 10.08 7.82
C ILE A 182 -26.96 8.85 6.93
N ASP A 183 -28.13 8.49 6.40
CA ASP A 183 -28.23 7.61 5.24
C ASP A 183 -27.59 8.33 4.06
N ASP A 184 -26.45 7.83 3.61
CA ASP A 184 -25.61 8.41 2.58
C ASP A 184 -26.46 8.77 1.34
N LYS A 185 -26.73 10.07 1.17
CA LYS A 185 -27.45 10.65 0.03
C LYS A 185 -26.55 10.81 -1.20
N ARG A 186 -25.35 10.21 -1.21
CA ARG A 186 -24.58 10.06 -2.45
C ARG A 186 -25.31 9.04 -3.33
N ASN A 187 -26.15 9.58 -4.20
CA ASN A 187 -26.84 8.87 -5.27
C ASN A 187 -25.89 7.88 -5.95
N ASP A 188 -26.46 6.73 -6.30
CA ASP A 188 -25.95 5.81 -7.29
C ASP A 188 -25.51 6.60 -8.53
N ILE A 189 -24.21 6.89 -8.64
CA ILE A 189 -23.61 7.24 -9.92
C ILE A 189 -23.10 5.92 -10.49
N THR A 190 -23.99 5.37 -11.32
CA THR A 190 -23.79 4.39 -12.38
C THR A 190 -22.36 4.26 -12.89
N LEU A 191 -21.98 2.98 -13.04
CA LEU A 191 -21.03 2.40 -14.01
C LEU A 191 -20.52 3.32 -15.12
#